data_AF-A0A1M7HUF5-F1
#
_entry.id   AF-A0A1M7HUF5-F1
#
_cell.length_a   1.000
_cell.length_b   1.000
_cell.length_c   1.000
_cell.angle_alpha   90.00
_cell.angle_beta   90.00
_cell.angle_gamma   90.00
#
_symmetry.space_group_name_H-M   'P 1'
#
loop_
_entity.id
_entity.type
_entity.pdbx_description
1 polymer ?
#
loop_
_entity_poly.entity_id
_entity_poly.type
_entity_poly.pdbx_seq_one_letter_code
_entity_poly.pdbx_strand_id
1 'polypeptide(L)'
;MYWYDNKSRWEELDPYNYWGGGAADEGTYYRAEQDAYIYDGQPYKYRFKPIAYTSEIGQYRDSDGYICITDNYRVLDPNNDYALTGFYVRDHRYYAGDSRPFYMYDSDNDTFFFNAGGSSHNRSFWGWDGTDAWFLVSPTDTTIWNDSITDTCMYAYYEKYYWKTECNLYYNVKQKKTFDKVIEDKLKTLSHKTERLQYYNLLVGNEDGNTLYGNHQTLYNLLPEPSIRDYSLKREFGYEMTGWNEASDGLYQGIKVYADSGTKLKMPFSGKITDVDTDDNKITIRKDDVKYWYDGNGGTKRDTEITIANAVLINDYEEGDSIKEGKEFAKTTAGNVNFHIYIDTDGYGWDYIDPRLVLY
;
A
#
# COMPACT_ATOMS: atom_id res chain seq x y z
N MET A 1 25.94 -5.07 1.48
CA MET A 1 25.76 -6.44 0.96
C MET A 1 24.44 -6.43 0.22
N TYR A 2 24.44 -6.79 -1.05
CA TYR A 2 23.22 -7.08 -1.78
C TYR A 2 23.27 -8.57 -2.09
N TRP A 3 22.18 -9.28 -1.86
CA TRP A 3 22.07 -10.66 -2.26
C TRP A 3 20.67 -10.91 -2.79
N TYR A 4 20.65 -11.75 -3.82
CA TYR A 4 19.45 -12.10 -4.54
C TYR A 4 18.98 -13.44 -3.99
N ASP A 5 17.71 -13.49 -3.59
CA ASP A 5 17.08 -14.71 -3.10
C ASP A 5 15.98 -15.11 -4.09
N ASN A 6 16.27 -16.16 -4.86
CA ASN A 6 15.30 -16.75 -5.77
C ASN A 6 14.42 -17.73 -4.99
N LYS A 7 13.21 -17.32 -4.66
CA LYS A 7 12.20 -18.18 -4.00
C LYS A 7 11.19 -18.76 -5.00
N SER A 8 11.48 -18.67 -6.29
CA SER A 8 10.63 -19.22 -7.34
C SER A 8 10.48 -20.73 -7.16
N ARG A 9 9.25 -21.21 -7.31
CA ARG A 9 8.87 -22.59 -7.04
C ARG A 9 7.63 -22.97 -7.81
N TRP A 10 7.41 -24.28 -7.97
CA TRP A 10 6.12 -24.80 -8.39
C TRP A 10 5.13 -24.70 -7.22
N GLU A 11 3.94 -24.16 -7.48
CA GLU A 11 2.79 -24.22 -6.57
C GLU A 11 1.67 -25.02 -7.22
N GLU A 12 0.97 -25.84 -6.43
CA GLU A 12 -0.17 -26.62 -6.91
C GLU A 12 -1.38 -25.72 -7.11
N LEU A 13 -2.11 -25.94 -8.19
CA LEU A 13 -3.40 -25.30 -8.44
C LEU A 13 -4.49 -26.01 -7.63
N ASP A 14 -5.46 -25.25 -7.12
CA ASP A 14 -6.68 -25.81 -6.53
C ASP A 14 -7.83 -24.82 -6.79
N PRO A 15 -8.78 -25.12 -7.70
CA PRO A 15 -8.90 -26.34 -8.50
C PRO A 15 -7.89 -26.40 -9.67
N TYR A 16 -7.65 -27.60 -10.23
CA TYR A 16 -6.84 -27.77 -11.45
C TYR A 16 -7.55 -27.20 -12.68
N ASN A 17 -6.77 -26.83 -13.70
CA ASN A 17 -7.32 -26.48 -15.02
C ASN A 17 -7.39 -27.74 -15.90
N TYR A 18 -8.54 -28.02 -16.50
CA TYR A 18 -8.75 -29.23 -17.30
C TYR A 18 -9.02 -28.90 -18.75
N TRP A 19 -8.40 -29.67 -19.65
CA TRP A 19 -8.73 -29.68 -21.07
C TRP A 19 -9.10 -31.10 -21.44
N GLY A 20 -10.40 -31.30 -21.64
CA GLY A 20 -10.99 -32.62 -21.73
C GLY A 20 -11.02 -33.32 -20.36
N GLY A 21 -11.23 -34.63 -20.39
CA GLY A 21 -11.46 -35.43 -19.19
C GLY A 21 -12.95 -35.53 -18.85
N GLY A 22 -13.24 -36.07 -17.67
CA GLY A 22 -14.55 -36.62 -17.30
C GLY A 22 -14.61 -38.15 -17.44
N ALA A 23 -15.77 -38.71 -17.14
CA ALA A 23 -16.09 -40.11 -17.43
C ALA A 23 -16.58 -40.26 -18.88
N ALA A 24 -16.59 -41.47 -19.41
CA ALA A 24 -17.00 -41.69 -20.81
C ALA A 24 -18.41 -41.14 -21.13
N ASP A 25 -19.35 -41.13 -20.19
CA ASP A 25 -20.71 -40.64 -20.39
C ASP A 25 -20.86 -39.10 -20.36
N GLU A 26 -19.89 -38.38 -19.81
CA GLU A 26 -19.98 -36.93 -19.55
C GLU A 26 -18.78 -36.12 -20.10
N GLY A 27 -17.70 -36.80 -20.46
CA GLY A 27 -16.40 -36.22 -20.73
C GLY A 27 -16.20 -35.75 -22.16
N THR A 28 -15.12 -34.99 -22.35
CA THR A 28 -14.65 -34.53 -23.66
C THR A 28 -13.18 -34.88 -23.82
N TYR A 29 -12.72 -35.18 -25.03
CA TYR A 29 -11.33 -35.60 -25.26
C TYR A 29 -10.78 -35.08 -26.59
N TYR A 30 -9.47 -35.00 -26.65
CA TYR A 30 -8.72 -34.65 -27.84
C TYR A 30 -8.22 -35.91 -28.54
N ARG A 31 -8.02 -35.82 -29.86
CA ARG A 31 -7.54 -36.94 -30.68
C ARG A 31 -6.02 -36.99 -30.72
N ALA A 32 -5.47 -38.19 -30.65
CA ALA A 32 -4.06 -38.49 -30.87
C ALA A 32 -3.93 -39.61 -31.91
N GLU A 33 -2.77 -39.67 -32.56
CA GLU A 33 -2.41 -40.81 -33.41
C GLU A 33 -2.41 -42.11 -32.60
N GLN A 34 -2.55 -43.24 -33.29
CA GLN A 34 -2.51 -44.55 -32.64
C GLN A 34 -1.13 -44.81 -32.03
N ASP A 35 -0.08 -44.38 -32.73
CA ASP A 35 1.29 -44.63 -32.32
C ASP A 35 1.66 -43.82 -31.07
N ALA A 36 1.99 -44.55 -30.01
CA ALA A 36 2.72 -44.05 -28.87
C ALA A 36 4.03 -44.85 -28.74
N TYR A 37 5.05 -44.25 -28.15
CA TYR A 37 6.34 -44.90 -27.95
C TYR A 37 6.76 -44.89 -26.48
N ILE A 38 7.28 -46.03 -25.99
CA ILE A 38 8.14 -46.08 -24.81
C ILE A 38 9.57 -45.85 -25.26
N TYR A 39 10.29 -45.00 -24.54
CA TYR A 39 11.73 -44.84 -24.73
C TYR A 39 12.45 -45.01 -23.41
N ASP A 40 13.40 -45.94 -23.35
CA ASP A 40 14.31 -46.09 -22.23
C ASP A 40 15.66 -45.45 -22.58
N GLY A 41 16.06 -44.43 -21.80
CA GLY A 41 17.32 -43.69 -22.02
C GLY A 41 17.17 -42.27 -22.57
N GLN A 42 15.96 -41.73 -22.62
CA GLN A 42 15.69 -40.31 -22.89
C GLN A 42 15.17 -39.64 -21.60
N PRO A 43 15.16 -38.30 -21.51
CA PRO A 43 14.60 -37.58 -20.37
C PRO A 43 13.08 -37.77 -20.18
N TYR A 44 12.40 -38.42 -21.13
CA TYR A 44 10.99 -38.82 -21.07
C TYR A 44 10.85 -40.34 -21.16
N LYS A 45 9.76 -40.88 -20.60
CA LYS A 45 9.44 -42.33 -20.64
C LYS A 45 8.51 -42.66 -21.80
N TYR A 46 7.50 -41.82 -22.02
CA TYR A 46 6.52 -42.01 -23.08
C TYR A 46 6.49 -40.79 -23.99
N ARG A 47 6.05 -41.00 -25.24
CA ARG A 47 5.63 -39.92 -26.12
C ARG A 47 4.47 -40.37 -27.00
N PHE A 48 3.60 -39.44 -27.36
CA PHE A 48 2.47 -39.66 -28.27
C PHE A 48 2.24 -38.41 -29.11
N LYS A 49 1.53 -38.55 -30.22
CA LYS A 49 1.35 -37.45 -31.19
C LYS A 49 -0.09 -36.96 -31.21
N PRO A 50 -0.38 -35.77 -30.66
CA PRO A 50 -1.69 -35.16 -30.78
C PRO A 50 -2.05 -34.82 -32.23
N ILE A 51 -3.28 -35.13 -32.62
CA ILE A 51 -3.90 -34.69 -33.88
C ILE A 51 -4.59 -33.34 -33.66
N ALA A 52 -5.29 -33.21 -32.53
CA ALA A 52 -5.92 -31.97 -32.09
C ALA A 52 -5.35 -31.58 -30.74
N TYR A 53 -5.02 -30.30 -30.58
CA TYR A 53 -4.41 -29.76 -29.36
C TYR A 53 -4.77 -28.28 -29.22
N THR A 54 -4.65 -27.77 -28.00
CA THR A 54 -4.79 -26.34 -27.70
C THR A 54 -3.42 -25.65 -27.72
N SER A 55 -3.41 -24.33 -27.57
CA SER A 55 -2.17 -23.55 -27.38
C SER A 55 -1.36 -24.01 -26.17
N GLU A 56 -2.02 -24.42 -25.10
CA GLU A 56 -1.47 -24.65 -23.77
C GLU A 56 -0.55 -25.87 -23.76
N ILE A 57 -0.98 -26.97 -24.37
CA ILE A 57 -0.14 -28.17 -24.53
C ILE A 57 0.65 -28.17 -25.83
N GLY A 58 0.15 -27.50 -26.87
CA GLY A 58 0.74 -27.50 -28.21
C GLY A 58 2.13 -26.88 -28.29
N GLN A 59 2.48 -26.00 -27.35
CA GLN A 59 3.81 -25.39 -27.21
C GLN A 59 4.88 -26.38 -26.71
N TYR A 60 4.49 -27.49 -26.09
CA TYR A 60 5.42 -28.50 -25.55
C TYR A 60 5.64 -29.69 -26.49
N ARG A 61 5.35 -29.52 -27.78
CA ARG A 61 5.65 -30.53 -28.79
C ARG A 61 7.12 -30.51 -29.16
N ASP A 62 7.69 -31.69 -29.38
CA ASP A 62 9.03 -31.82 -29.92
C ASP A 62 9.06 -31.45 -31.43
N SER A 63 10.24 -31.51 -32.04
CA SER A 63 10.43 -31.17 -33.46
C SER A 63 9.61 -32.05 -34.41
N ASP A 64 9.21 -33.25 -33.96
CA ASP A 64 8.47 -34.24 -34.74
C ASP A 64 6.95 -34.17 -34.46
N GLY A 65 6.55 -33.29 -33.54
CA GLY A 65 5.16 -33.03 -33.16
C GLY A 65 4.63 -33.86 -31.99
N TYR A 66 5.49 -34.58 -31.27
CA TYR A 66 5.10 -35.42 -30.14
C TYR A 66 5.08 -34.65 -28.82
N ILE A 67 4.20 -35.06 -27.91
CA ILE A 67 4.24 -34.67 -26.51
C ILE A 67 5.03 -35.73 -25.75
N CYS A 68 6.09 -35.30 -25.06
CA CYS A 68 6.95 -36.14 -24.25
C CYS A 68 6.53 -36.08 -22.79
N ILE A 69 6.35 -37.25 -22.15
CA ILE A 69 5.88 -37.34 -20.76
C ILE A 69 6.72 -38.32 -19.93
N THR A 70 6.78 -38.06 -18.63
CA THR A 70 7.43 -38.95 -17.66
C THR A 70 6.61 -40.24 -17.43
N ASP A 71 7.16 -41.16 -16.65
CA ASP A 71 6.48 -42.38 -16.19
C ASP A 71 5.17 -42.09 -15.43
N ASN A 72 5.12 -40.98 -14.70
CA ASN A 72 3.95 -40.46 -13.98
C ASN A 72 3.12 -39.46 -14.82
N TYR A 73 3.26 -39.51 -16.15
CA TYR A 73 2.51 -38.72 -17.14
C TYR A 73 2.67 -37.20 -17.05
N ARG A 74 3.75 -36.70 -16.43
CA ARG A 74 4.04 -35.27 -16.41
C ARG A 74 4.61 -34.83 -17.76
N VAL A 75 4.08 -33.74 -18.31
CA VAL A 75 4.53 -33.17 -19.59
C VAL A 75 5.88 -32.48 -19.41
N LEU A 76 6.77 -32.69 -20.37
CA LEU A 76 8.11 -32.13 -20.42
C LEU A 76 8.22 -31.12 -21.56
N ASP A 77 9.04 -30.09 -21.39
CA ASP A 77 9.28 -29.07 -22.40
C ASP A 77 10.54 -29.40 -23.23
N PRO A 78 10.41 -29.99 -24.43
CA PRO A 78 11.57 -30.32 -25.27
C PRO A 78 12.36 -29.08 -25.73
N ASN A 79 11.77 -27.89 -25.68
CA ASN A 79 12.43 -26.63 -26.05
C ASN A 79 13.28 -26.05 -24.90
N ASN A 80 13.18 -26.64 -23.71
CA ASN A 80 13.90 -26.23 -22.51
C ASN A 80 14.52 -27.45 -21.81
N ASP A 81 15.34 -28.21 -22.54
CA ASP A 81 16.07 -29.38 -22.04
C ASP A 81 15.18 -30.41 -21.33
N TYR A 82 13.96 -30.61 -21.84
CA TYR A 82 12.94 -31.47 -21.25
C TYR A 82 12.64 -31.12 -19.78
N ALA A 83 12.68 -29.83 -19.43
CA ALA A 83 12.29 -29.35 -18.12
C ALA A 83 10.84 -29.74 -17.81
N LEU A 84 10.58 -30.00 -16.54
CA LEU A 84 9.24 -30.31 -16.06
C LEU A 84 8.30 -29.13 -16.28
N THR A 85 7.12 -29.38 -16.82
CA THR A 85 6.06 -28.38 -16.94
C THR A 85 5.07 -28.48 -15.79
N GLY A 86 4.07 -27.60 -15.81
CA GLY A 86 2.90 -27.64 -14.94
C GLY A 86 1.86 -28.70 -15.31
N PHE A 87 1.97 -29.27 -16.51
CA PHE A 87 0.93 -30.07 -17.13
C PHE A 87 1.16 -31.57 -16.95
N TYR A 88 0.04 -32.29 -16.91
CA TYR A 88 -0.01 -33.75 -16.87
C TYR A 88 -0.96 -34.24 -17.95
N VAL A 89 -0.55 -35.30 -18.65
CA VAL A 89 -1.49 -36.11 -19.41
C VAL A 89 -2.21 -37.02 -18.43
N ARG A 90 -3.50 -37.19 -18.67
CA ARG A 90 -4.38 -37.86 -17.73
C ARG A 90 -4.16 -39.36 -17.72
N ASP A 91 -4.00 -39.95 -16.54
CA ASP A 91 -4.24 -41.39 -16.37
C ASP A 91 -5.75 -41.65 -16.45
N HIS A 92 -6.19 -42.39 -17.45
CA HIS A 92 -7.61 -42.64 -17.68
C HIS A 92 -8.25 -43.61 -16.68
N ARG A 93 -7.52 -44.11 -15.68
CA ARG A 93 -8.04 -44.95 -14.57
C ARG A 93 -8.38 -44.17 -13.31
N TYR A 94 -7.72 -43.04 -13.07
CA TYR A 94 -7.74 -42.36 -11.79
C TYR A 94 -8.33 -40.96 -11.89
N TYR A 95 -8.87 -40.50 -10.76
CA TYR A 95 -9.29 -39.11 -10.62
C TYR A 95 -8.09 -38.19 -10.78
N ALA A 96 -8.30 -37.08 -11.48
CA ALA A 96 -7.36 -35.97 -11.54
C ALA A 96 -8.01 -34.82 -10.81
N GLY A 97 -7.63 -34.56 -9.55
CA GLY A 97 -8.41 -33.70 -8.65
C GLY A 97 -9.84 -34.24 -8.53
N ASP A 98 -10.84 -33.38 -8.73
CA ASP A 98 -12.25 -33.77 -8.67
C ASP A 98 -12.80 -34.34 -10.00
N SER A 99 -12.00 -34.33 -11.07
CA SER A 99 -12.43 -34.83 -12.38
C SER A 99 -12.37 -36.36 -12.43
N ARG A 100 -13.49 -36.99 -12.82
CA ARG A 100 -13.67 -38.47 -12.94
C ARG A 100 -12.87 -39.07 -14.10
N PRO A 101 -12.27 -40.27 -13.98
CA PRO A 101 -11.55 -40.95 -15.06
C PRO A 101 -12.47 -41.44 -16.18
N PHE A 102 -11.90 -41.71 -17.38
CA PHE A 102 -12.68 -42.30 -18.49
C PHE A 102 -13.10 -43.74 -18.15
N TYR A 103 -12.17 -44.54 -17.62
CA TYR A 103 -12.41 -45.90 -17.19
C TYR A 103 -12.74 -45.96 -15.70
N MET A 104 -13.78 -46.71 -15.36
CA MET A 104 -14.16 -47.06 -14.01
C MET A 104 -13.59 -48.42 -13.63
N TYR A 105 -13.23 -48.61 -12.36
CA TYR A 105 -12.73 -49.87 -11.85
C TYR A 105 -13.89 -50.77 -11.40
N ASP A 106 -13.94 -51.99 -11.90
CA ASP A 106 -14.81 -53.07 -11.46
C ASP A 106 -14.04 -53.96 -10.47
N SER A 107 -14.39 -53.85 -9.19
CA SER A 107 -13.74 -54.59 -8.12
C SER A 107 -14.07 -56.08 -8.11
N ASP A 108 -15.19 -56.49 -8.71
CA ASP A 108 -15.63 -57.89 -8.68
C ASP A 108 -14.85 -58.73 -9.69
N ASN A 109 -14.44 -58.10 -10.80
CA ASN A 109 -13.71 -58.76 -11.88
C ASN A 109 -12.22 -58.35 -11.96
N ASP A 110 -11.78 -57.38 -11.14
CA ASP A 110 -10.44 -56.78 -11.21
C ASP A 110 -10.12 -56.25 -12.61
N THR A 111 -11.08 -55.51 -13.18
CA THR A 111 -10.99 -54.98 -14.55
C THR A 111 -11.41 -53.51 -14.63
N PHE A 112 -11.11 -52.88 -15.76
CA PHE A 112 -11.55 -51.52 -16.06
C PHE A 112 -12.62 -51.56 -17.14
N PHE A 113 -13.65 -50.73 -17.00
CA PHE A 113 -14.77 -50.61 -17.95
C PHE A 113 -15.13 -49.15 -18.21
N PHE A 114 -15.94 -48.90 -19.21
CA PHE A 114 -16.53 -47.58 -19.48
C PHE A 114 -17.97 -47.73 -19.98
N ASN A 115 -18.79 -46.71 -19.72
CA ASN A 115 -20.18 -46.70 -20.18
C ASN A 115 -20.30 -45.88 -21.46
N ALA A 116 -20.90 -46.46 -22.49
CA ALA A 116 -21.19 -45.79 -23.76
C ALA A 116 -22.49 -46.32 -24.34
N GLY A 117 -23.35 -45.42 -24.85
CA GLY A 117 -24.62 -45.79 -25.50
C GLY A 117 -25.59 -46.58 -24.61
N GLY A 118 -25.55 -46.37 -23.28
CA GLY A 118 -26.39 -47.08 -22.31
C GLY A 118 -25.93 -48.50 -21.97
N SER A 119 -24.74 -48.91 -22.41
CA SER A 119 -24.12 -50.21 -22.10
C SER A 119 -22.75 -50.03 -21.46
N SER A 120 -22.32 -51.02 -20.67
CA SER A 120 -20.97 -51.10 -20.10
C SER A 120 -20.09 -51.95 -21.02
N HIS A 121 -18.86 -51.48 -21.26
CA HIS A 121 -17.88 -52.12 -22.12
C HIS A 121 -16.57 -52.29 -21.35
N ASN A 122 -16.02 -53.50 -21.38
CA ASN A 122 -14.69 -53.74 -20.82
C ASN A 122 -13.66 -52.97 -21.63
N ARG A 123 -12.67 -52.39 -20.94
CA ARG A 123 -11.55 -51.70 -21.57
C ARG A 123 -10.79 -52.64 -22.50
N SER A 124 -10.47 -52.15 -23.69
CA SER A 124 -9.53 -52.81 -24.59
C SER A 124 -8.07 -52.49 -24.21
N PHE A 125 -7.19 -53.48 -24.31
CA PHE A 125 -5.75 -53.28 -24.12
C PHE A 125 -5.19 -52.34 -25.20
N TRP A 126 -4.34 -51.40 -24.79
CA TRP A 126 -3.61 -50.55 -25.73
C TRP A 126 -2.27 -50.12 -25.15
N GLY A 127 -1.20 -50.48 -25.84
CA GLY A 127 0.17 -50.25 -25.37
C GLY A 127 1.15 -51.20 -26.03
N TRP A 128 2.17 -51.60 -25.29
CA TRP A 128 3.27 -52.46 -25.71
C TRP A 128 3.25 -53.76 -24.93
N ASP A 129 4.01 -54.76 -25.33
CA ASP A 129 4.02 -56.09 -24.67
C ASP A 129 4.11 -55.99 -23.14
N GLY A 130 3.01 -56.36 -22.46
CA GLY A 130 2.88 -56.29 -20.99
C GLY A 130 2.78 -54.89 -20.35
N THR A 131 2.75 -53.80 -21.13
CA THR A 131 2.69 -52.41 -20.62
C THR A 131 1.58 -51.62 -21.30
N ASP A 132 0.57 -51.23 -20.54
CA ASP A 132 -0.55 -50.41 -21.04
C ASP A 132 -0.20 -48.90 -21.09
N ALA A 133 -0.65 -48.25 -22.15
CA ALA A 133 -0.60 -46.80 -22.33
C ALA A 133 -1.85 -46.14 -21.72
N TRP A 134 -1.99 -46.17 -20.38
CA TRP A 134 -3.16 -45.62 -19.67
C TRP A 134 -3.39 -44.13 -19.85
N PHE A 135 -2.42 -43.41 -20.42
CA PHE A 135 -2.52 -42.01 -20.79
C PHE A 135 -3.25 -41.77 -22.13
N LEU A 136 -3.68 -42.85 -22.80
CA LEU A 136 -4.53 -42.84 -23.98
C LEU A 136 -5.76 -43.73 -23.77
N VAL A 137 -6.89 -43.30 -24.32
CA VAL A 137 -8.03 -44.18 -24.59
C VAL A 137 -7.75 -44.94 -25.88
N SER A 138 -7.92 -46.26 -25.84
CA SER A 138 -7.60 -47.13 -26.98
C SER A 138 -8.42 -46.77 -28.23
N PRO A 139 -7.92 -47.03 -29.45
CA PRO A 139 -8.71 -46.81 -30.67
C PRO A 139 -10.00 -47.62 -30.72
N THR A 140 -9.98 -48.84 -30.18
CA THR A 140 -11.17 -49.70 -30.06
C THR A 140 -12.22 -49.05 -29.16
N ASP A 141 -11.83 -48.62 -27.96
CA ASP A 141 -12.76 -48.00 -27.01
C ASP A 141 -13.23 -46.63 -27.51
N THR A 142 -12.36 -45.89 -28.23
CA THR A 142 -12.70 -44.63 -28.90
C THR A 142 -13.81 -44.84 -29.93
N THR A 143 -13.70 -45.89 -30.76
CA THR A 143 -14.71 -46.22 -31.78
C THR A 143 -16.03 -46.66 -31.15
N ILE A 144 -15.99 -47.39 -30.02
CA ILE A 144 -17.19 -47.77 -29.25
C ILE A 144 -17.85 -46.52 -28.64
N TRP A 145 -17.04 -45.62 -28.11
CA TRP A 145 -17.51 -44.38 -27.49
C TRP A 145 -18.12 -43.41 -28.50
N ASN A 146 -17.48 -43.26 -29.67
CA ASN A 146 -17.94 -42.43 -30.76
C ASN A 146 -17.55 -43.06 -32.11
N ASP A 147 -18.55 -43.65 -32.77
CA ASP A 147 -18.38 -44.39 -34.03
C ASP A 147 -17.94 -43.52 -35.23
N SER A 148 -18.07 -42.20 -35.12
CA SER A 148 -17.55 -41.25 -36.11
C SER A 148 -16.03 -41.03 -36.02
N ILE A 149 -15.39 -41.49 -34.94
CA ILE A 149 -13.96 -41.39 -34.70
C ILE A 149 -13.34 -42.77 -34.84
N THR A 150 -12.83 -43.07 -36.04
CA THR A 150 -12.11 -44.32 -36.32
C THR A 150 -10.60 -44.08 -36.34
N ASP A 151 -9.83 -45.11 -36.02
CA ASP A 151 -8.38 -45.15 -36.18
C ASP A 151 -7.56 -44.08 -35.43
N THR A 152 -8.04 -43.62 -34.27
CA THR A 152 -7.31 -42.67 -33.42
C THR A 152 -7.42 -43.03 -31.95
N CYS A 153 -6.40 -42.68 -31.17
CA CYS A 153 -6.50 -42.65 -29.72
C CYS A 153 -7.18 -41.35 -29.26
N MET A 154 -7.65 -41.33 -28.02
CA MET A 154 -8.02 -40.08 -27.35
C MET A 154 -7.18 -39.81 -26.13
N TYR A 155 -7.04 -38.54 -25.78
CA TYR A 155 -6.31 -38.11 -24.59
C TYR A 155 -6.98 -36.90 -23.96
N ALA A 156 -6.70 -36.70 -22.68
CA ALA A 156 -7.01 -35.48 -21.95
C ALA A 156 -5.79 -35.07 -21.14
N TYR A 157 -5.74 -33.81 -20.73
CA TYR A 157 -4.64 -33.29 -19.93
C TYR A 157 -5.14 -32.18 -19.01
N TYR A 158 -4.33 -31.88 -17.99
CA TYR A 158 -4.67 -30.90 -16.98
C TYR A 158 -3.42 -30.19 -16.49
N GLU A 159 -3.58 -28.96 -16.02
CA GLU A 159 -2.53 -28.19 -15.35
C GLU A 159 -2.69 -28.41 -13.85
N LYS A 160 -1.66 -29.01 -13.25
CA LYS A 160 -1.62 -29.29 -11.82
C LYS A 160 -0.77 -28.26 -11.08
N TYR A 161 0.33 -27.82 -11.68
CA TYR A 161 1.26 -26.88 -11.06
C TYR A 161 1.45 -25.65 -11.93
N TYR A 162 1.63 -24.49 -11.32
CA TYR A 162 2.09 -23.29 -12.00
C TYR A 162 3.43 -22.84 -11.42
N TRP A 163 4.28 -22.25 -12.26
CA TRP A 163 5.56 -21.71 -11.80
C TRP A 163 5.36 -20.31 -11.24
N LYS A 164 5.54 -20.16 -9.93
CA LYS A 164 5.49 -18.87 -9.27
C LYS A 164 6.88 -18.25 -9.28
N THR A 165 7.03 -17.17 -10.05
CA THR A 165 8.26 -16.37 -10.05
C THR A 165 8.25 -15.46 -8.83
N GLU A 166 9.13 -15.74 -7.86
CA GLU A 166 9.27 -14.94 -6.65
C GLU A 166 10.76 -14.59 -6.45
N CYS A 167 11.07 -13.31 -6.59
CA CYS A 167 12.44 -12.81 -6.54
C CYS A 167 12.54 -11.75 -5.46
N ASN A 168 13.30 -12.04 -4.40
CA ASN A 168 13.54 -11.08 -3.33
C ASN A 168 14.93 -10.48 -3.49
N LEU A 169 14.99 -9.16 -3.67
CA LEU A 169 16.25 -8.42 -3.66
C LEU A 169 16.48 -7.85 -2.26
N TYR A 170 17.41 -8.46 -1.54
CA TYR A 170 17.87 -7.94 -0.27
C TYR A 170 19.07 -7.03 -0.52
N TYR A 171 18.93 -5.74 -0.25
CA TYR A 171 20.03 -4.78 -0.36
C TYR A 171 20.16 -4.00 0.93
N ASN A 172 21.38 -3.97 1.48
CA ASN A 172 21.67 -3.09 2.59
C ASN A 172 21.78 -1.66 2.06
N VAL A 173 20.78 -0.83 2.36
CA VAL A 173 20.91 0.62 2.23
C VAL A 173 21.86 1.10 3.32
N LYS A 174 23.13 1.29 2.98
CA LYS A 174 24.03 2.03 3.86
C LYS A 174 23.69 3.50 3.70
N GLN A 175 23.01 4.07 4.69
CA GLN A 175 22.82 5.51 4.79
C GLN A 175 24.19 6.19 4.79
N LYS A 176 24.56 6.83 3.67
CA LYS A 176 25.84 7.57 3.55
C LYS A 176 25.85 8.83 4.40
N LYS A 177 24.67 9.42 4.61
CA LYS A 177 24.41 10.66 5.36
C LYS A 177 23.00 10.58 5.93
N THR A 178 22.80 11.10 7.14
CA THR A 178 21.44 11.23 7.71
C THR A 178 20.58 12.12 6.82
N PHE A 179 19.25 11.98 6.92
CA PHE A 179 18.32 12.87 6.20
C PHE A 179 18.64 14.34 6.50
N ASP A 180 18.85 14.66 7.78
CA ASP A 180 19.24 16.00 8.23
C ASP A 180 20.56 16.46 7.60
N LYS A 181 21.54 15.57 7.46
CA LYS A 181 22.82 15.93 6.86
C LYS A 181 22.70 16.21 5.36
N VAL A 182 21.81 15.50 4.67
CA VAL A 182 21.51 15.77 3.24
C VAL A 182 20.79 17.10 3.08
N ILE A 183 19.82 17.40 3.95
CA ILE A 183 19.12 18.68 3.95
C ILE A 183 20.09 19.81 4.28
N GLU A 184 20.91 19.69 5.33
CA GLU A 184 21.94 20.66 5.68
C GLU A 184 22.87 20.95 4.50
N ASP A 185 23.39 19.91 3.83
CA ASP A 185 24.25 20.07 2.66
C ASP A 185 23.54 20.83 1.53
N LYS A 186 22.27 20.52 1.26
CA LYS A 186 21.47 21.20 0.24
C LYS A 186 21.20 22.65 0.59
N LEU A 187 20.80 22.94 1.82
CA LEU A 187 20.53 24.31 2.26
C LEU A 187 21.80 25.16 2.20
N LYS A 188 22.97 24.58 2.49
CA LYS A 188 24.28 25.23 2.37
C LYS A 188 24.68 25.63 0.95
N THR A 189 24.07 25.04 -0.10
CA THR A 189 24.33 25.43 -1.50
C THR A 189 23.37 26.49 -2.03
N LEU A 190 22.39 26.94 -1.24
CA LEU A 190 21.37 27.91 -1.67
C LEU A 190 21.72 29.33 -1.20
N SER A 191 21.03 30.33 -1.77
CA SER A 191 21.04 31.71 -1.26
C SER A 191 20.43 31.77 0.14
N HIS A 192 20.91 32.67 1.01
CA HIS A 192 20.48 32.76 2.42
C HIS A 192 20.65 31.43 3.18
N LYS A 193 21.76 30.73 2.89
CA LYS A 193 22.07 29.40 3.44
C LYS A 193 22.09 29.34 4.97
N THR A 194 22.50 30.42 5.63
CA THR A 194 22.61 30.48 7.08
C THR A 194 21.21 30.50 7.70
N GLU A 195 20.35 31.39 7.20
CA GLU A 195 18.98 31.60 7.64
C GLU A 195 18.11 30.36 7.35
N ARG A 196 18.30 29.75 6.17
CA ARG A 196 17.60 28.51 5.78
C ARG A 196 17.96 27.33 6.68
N LEU A 197 19.24 27.19 7.05
CA LEU A 197 19.68 26.12 7.94
C LEU A 197 19.18 26.33 9.36
N GLN A 198 19.17 27.57 9.85
CA GLN A 198 18.59 27.93 11.15
C GLN A 198 17.09 27.63 11.20
N TYR A 199 16.35 27.98 10.16
CA TYR A 199 14.92 27.66 10.05
C TYR A 199 14.65 26.15 9.98
N TYR A 200 15.48 25.39 9.26
CA TYR A 200 15.36 23.93 9.25
C TYR A 200 15.60 23.32 10.64
N ASN A 201 16.67 23.72 11.32
CA ASN A 201 17.00 23.21 12.67
C ASN A 201 15.90 23.50 13.69
N LEU A 202 15.22 24.64 13.57
CA LEU A 202 14.02 24.95 14.35
C LEU A 202 12.91 23.92 14.09
N LEU A 203 12.57 23.69 12.82
CA LEU A 203 11.45 22.80 12.45
C LEU A 203 11.68 21.36 12.91
N VAL A 204 12.94 20.90 12.92
CA VAL A 204 13.26 19.52 13.29
C VAL A 204 13.58 19.32 14.78
N GLY A 205 13.54 20.38 15.60
CA GLY A 205 13.70 20.28 17.06
C GLY A 205 15.04 19.70 17.52
N ASN A 206 16.09 19.80 16.70
CA ASN A 206 17.36 19.12 16.90
C ASN A 206 18.29 19.98 17.77
N GLU A 207 18.11 19.93 19.09
CA GLU A 207 18.97 20.64 20.04
C GLU A 207 19.45 19.72 21.19
N ASP A 208 20.70 19.25 21.07
CA ASP A 208 21.45 18.69 22.19
C ASP A 208 21.81 19.82 23.16
N GLY A 209 21.20 19.79 24.34
CA GLY A 209 21.74 20.34 25.59
C GLY A 209 22.38 21.73 25.52
N ASN A 210 21.57 22.74 25.83
CA ASN A 210 21.91 24.14 26.13
C ASN A 210 21.78 25.13 24.98
N THR A 211 20.74 25.96 25.14
CA THR A 211 20.42 27.21 24.43
C THR A 211 19.58 27.01 23.17
N LEU A 212 18.27 27.14 23.37
CA LEU A 212 17.28 27.46 22.34
C LEU A 212 17.74 28.71 21.58
N TYR A 213 18.45 28.52 20.48
CA TYR A 213 18.62 29.59 19.48
C TYR A 213 17.40 29.68 18.55
N GLY A 214 16.34 28.92 18.86
CA GLY A 214 15.05 28.87 18.17
C GLY A 214 13.83 29.24 19.02
N ASN A 215 13.96 30.08 20.06
CA ASN A 215 12.77 30.71 20.65
C ASN A 215 12.39 31.94 19.81
N HIS A 216 11.47 31.76 18.85
CA HIS A 216 10.74 32.82 18.12
C HIS A 216 9.83 33.67 19.03
N GLN A 217 10.06 33.59 20.33
CA GLN A 217 9.20 34.02 21.41
C GLN A 217 9.52 35.47 21.76
N THR A 218 8.60 36.37 21.44
CA THR A 218 8.84 37.81 21.48
C THR A 218 7.78 38.56 22.27
N LEU A 219 6.63 37.95 22.48
CA LEU A 219 5.48 38.55 23.15
C LEU A 219 5.21 37.80 24.45
N TYR A 220 4.91 38.56 25.50
CA TYR A 220 4.58 37.98 26.80
C TYR A 220 3.32 37.10 26.69
N ASN A 221 3.34 35.92 27.29
CA ASN A 221 2.18 35.05 27.33
C ASN A 221 1.01 35.75 28.04
N LEU A 222 -0.16 35.74 27.42
CA LEU A 222 -1.34 36.39 28.00
C LEU A 222 -1.88 35.62 29.20
N LEU A 223 -1.62 34.31 29.28
CA LEU A 223 -2.12 33.45 30.35
C LEU A 223 -1.16 33.40 31.56
N PRO A 224 -1.61 32.93 32.74
CA PRO A 224 -0.81 32.95 33.96
C PRO A 224 0.52 32.18 33.93
N GLU A 225 0.56 31.01 33.29
CA GLU A 225 1.76 30.18 33.20
C GLU A 225 2.80 30.83 32.29
N PRO A 226 4.09 30.47 32.44
CA PRO A 226 5.16 31.06 31.65
C PRO A 226 4.86 30.97 30.15
N SER A 227 4.65 29.78 29.59
CA SER A 227 4.50 29.63 28.15
C SER A 227 3.08 29.29 27.72
N ILE A 228 2.67 29.79 26.55
CA ILE A 228 1.42 29.34 25.90
C ILE A 228 1.44 27.84 25.60
N ARG A 229 2.64 27.24 25.49
CA ARG A 229 2.83 25.80 25.24
C ARG A 229 2.54 24.92 26.45
N ASP A 230 2.45 25.51 27.64
CA ASP A 230 2.11 24.78 28.87
C ASP A 230 0.60 24.49 28.96
N TYR A 231 -0.20 25.08 28.07
CA TYR A 231 -1.65 24.90 28.02
C TYR A 231 -2.07 23.87 26.97
N SER A 232 -3.12 23.11 27.31
CA SER A 232 -3.82 22.26 26.34
C SER A 232 -4.65 23.10 25.38
N LEU A 233 -4.63 22.73 24.10
CA LEU A 233 -5.41 23.38 23.06
C LEU A 233 -6.72 22.64 22.83
N LYS A 234 -7.80 23.41 22.76
CA LYS A 234 -9.11 22.95 22.26
C LYS A 234 -9.16 22.93 20.73
N ARG A 235 -8.36 23.79 20.08
CA ARG A 235 -8.21 23.85 18.62
C ARG A 235 -6.87 24.48 18.26
N GLU A 236 -6.18 23.90 17.30
CA GLU A 236 -4.87 24.36 16.82
C GLU A 236 -4.98 25.28 15.60
N PHE A 237 -3.94 26.07 15.34
CA PHE A 237 -3.79 26.82 14.11
C PHE A 237 -3.56 25.86 12.94
N GLY A 238 -4.31 26.01 11.84
CA GLY A 238 -4.17 25.15 10.67
C GLY A 238 -5.47 24.50 10.22
N TYR A 239 -5.33 23.49 9.36
CA TYR A 239 -6.45 22.65 8.93
C TYR A 239 -6.69 21.54 9.94
N GLU A 240 -7.92 21.43 10.41
CA GLU A 240 -8.34 20.36 11.29
C GLU A 240 -8.96 19.23 10.47
N MET A 241 -8.51 18.01 10.72
CA MET A 241 -9.12 16.81 10.16
C MET A 241 -10.26 16.38 11.07
N THR A 242 -11.50 16.69 10.68
CA THR A 242 -12.71 16.38 11.44
C THR A 242 -13.18 14.93 11.28
N GLY A 243 -12.73 14.25 10.24
CA GLY A 243 -13.02 12.85 9.94
C GLY A 243 -12.37 12.40 8.62
N TRP A 244 -12.42 11.10 8.34
CA TRP A 244 -12.00 10.58 7.03
C TRP A 244 -13.04 10.93 5.96
N ASN A 245 -12.62 11.56 4.86
CA ASN A 245 -13.52 12.00 3.77
C ASN A 245 -14.61 13.00 4.16
N GLU A 246 -14.43 13.72 5.28
CA GLU A 246 -15.31 14.82 5.66
C GLU A 246 -14.74 16.16 5.19
N ALA A 247 -15.63 17.09 4.84
CA ALA A 247 -15.22 18.45 4.52
C ALA A 247 -14.74 19.15 5.82
N SER A 248 -13.54 19.72 5.78
CA SER A 248 -13.01 20.54 6.87
C SER A 248 -13.66 21.93 6.86
N ASP A 249 -13.79 22.55 8.04
CA ASP A 249 -14.23 23.94 8.22
C ASP A 249 -13.25 24.97 7.63
N GLY A 250 -12.15 24.52 7.00
CA GLY A 250 -11.12 25.35 6.40
C GLY A 250 -9.97 25.66 7.36
N LEU A 251 -9.12 26.61 6.94
CA LEU A 251 -7.96 27.03 7.71
C LEU A 251 -8.41 27.83 8.95
N TYR A 252 -8.15 27.31 10.14
CA TYR A 252 -8.34 28.06 11.38
C TYR A 252 -7.11 28.92 11.67
N GLN A 253 -7.29 30.25 11.71
CA GLN A 253 -6.22 31.26 11.79
C GLN A 253 -5.95 31.76 13.21
N GLY A 254 -6.03 30.88 14.21
CA GLY A 254 -5.76 31.19 15.61
C GLY A 254 -5.59 29.92 16.45
N ILE A 255 -5.62 30.06 17.77
CA ILE A 255 -5.66 28.93 18.70
C ILE A 255 -6.82 29.10 19.68
N LYS A 256 -7.39 27.97 20.13
CA LYS A 256 -8.32 27.94 21.27
C LYS A 256 -7.63 27.23 22.42
N VAL A 257 -7.44 27.93 23.53
CA VAL A 257 -6.71 27.43 24.69
C VAL A 257 -7.70 27.13 25.81
N TYR A 258 -7.60 25.95 26.43
CA TYR A 258 -8.39 25.65 27.62
C TYR A 258 -7.94 26.57 28.76
N ALA A 259 -8.91 27.28 29.36
CA ALA A 259 -8.70 28.18 30.49
C ALA A 259 -10.01 28.27 31.28
N ASP A 260 -9.94 28.39 32.59
CA ASP A 260 -11.13 28.55 33.43
C ASP A 260 -11.79 29.91 33.18
N SER A 261 -13.10 30.02 33.37
CA SER A 261 -13.78 31.31 33.34
C SER A 261 -13.30 32.19 34.50
N GLY A 262 -12.99 33.46 34.21
CA GLY A 262 -12.43 34.40 35.17
C GLY A 262 -10.89 34.37 35.29
N THR A 263 -10.19 33.51 34.55
CA THR A 263 -8.73 33.57 34.43
C THR A 263 -8.30 34.94 33.92
N LYS A 264 -7.41 35.61 34.65
CA LYS A 264 -6.93 36.93 34.28
C LYS A 264 -5.89 36.85 33.16
N LEU A 265 -6.00 37.77 32.21
CA LEU A 265 -5.12 37.89 31.07
C LEU A 265 -4.18 39.08 31.25
N LYS A 266 -2.92 38.88 30.88
CA LYS A 266 -1.86 39.89 30.91
C LYS A 266 -1.57 40.44 29.52
N MET A 267 -1.20 41.70 29.48
CA MET A 267 -0.90 42.39 28.23
C MET A 267 0.38 41.82 27.59
N PRO A 268 0.36 41.33 26.34
CA PRO A 268 1.49 40.66 25.71
C PRO A 268 2.62 41.59 25.24
N PHE A 269 2.32 42.87 25.11
CA PHE A 269 3.26 43.94 24.82
C PHE A 269 2.69 45.26 25.32
N SER A 270 3.54 46.28 25.52
CA SER A 270 3.03 47.63 25.84
C SER A 270 2.35 48.22 24.60
N GLY A 271 1.04 48.41 24.64
CA GLY A 271 0.24 48.76 23.46
C GLY A 271 -1.13 49.33 23.83
N LYS A 272 -2.00 49.49 22.84
CA LYS A 272 -3.34 50.06 23.01
C LYS A 272 -4.44 49.01 22.85
N ILE A 273 -5.53 49.19 23.57
CA ILE A 273 -6.82 48.56 23.24
C ILE A 273 -7.41 49.35 22.07
N THR A 274 -7.62 48.69 20.93
CA THR A 274 -8.09 49.35 19.70
C THR A 274 -9.54 49.05 19.36
N ASP A 275 -10.10 48.00 19.94
CA ASP A 275 -11.50 47.62 19.75
C ASP A 275 -11.99 46.74 20.92
N VAL A 276 -13.23 46.95 21.33
CA VAL A 276 -13.90 46.18 22.40
C VAL A 276 -15.32 45.86 21.96
N ASP A 277 -15.55 44.60 21.60
CA ASP A 277 -16.88 44.08 21.25
C ASP A 277 -17.47 43.36 22.46
N THR A 278 -18.41 44.03 23.13
CA THR A 278 -19.08 43.49 24.31
C THR A 278 -20.14 42.43 23.98
N ASP A 279 -20.67 42.44 22.76
CA ASP A 279 -21.70 41.48 22.34
C ASP A 279 -21.07 40.11 22.08
N ASP A 280 -19.90 40.09 21.44
CA ASP A 280 -19.14 38.86 21.16
C ASP A 280 -18.07 38.52 22.22
N ASN A 281 -17.88 39.36 23.24
CA ASN A 281 -16.79 39.27 24.22
C ASN A 281 -15.41 39.14 23.53
N LYS A 282 -15.12 40.09 22.65
CA LYS A 282 -13.84 40.20 21.94
C LYS A 282 -13.13 41.49 22.29
N ILE A 283 -11.81 41.41 22.39
CA ILE A 283 -10.93 42.55 22.63
C ILE A 283 -9.83 42.49 21.58
N THR A 284 -9.56 43.61 20.91
CA THR A 284 -8.40 43.73 20.02
C THR A 284 -7.40 44.70 20.61
N ILE A 285 -6.13 44.28 20.62
CA ILE A 285 -5.01 45.09 21.05
C ILE A 285 -4.01 45.24 19.91
N ARG A 286 -3.37 46.41 19.83
CA ARG A 286 -2.42 46.73 18.78
C ARG A 286 -1.15 47.38 19.31
N LYS A 287 -0.04 47.08 18.64
CA LYS A 287 1.21 47.82 18.76
C LYS A 287 1.87 47.93 17.39
N ASP A 288 2.30 49.14 17.06
CA ASP A 288 3.06 49.40 15.85
C ASP A 288 4.56 49.11 16.08
N ASP A 289 5.27 48.75 15.02
CA ASP A 289 6.71 48.47 15.04
C ASP A 289 7.13 47.47 16.15
N VAL A 290 6.42 46.34 16.27
CA VAL A 290 6.81 45.27 17.19
C VAL A 290 8.13 44.66 16.73
N LYS A 291 9.14 44.72 17.60
CA LYS A 291 10.43 44.09 17.35
C LYS A 291 10.35 42.59 17.61
N TYR A 292 10.41 41.82 16.55
CA TYR A 292 10.56 40.38 16.59
C TYR A 292 12.05 39.99 16.53
N TRP A 293 12.44 38.83 17.06
CA TRP A 293 13.85 38.42 17.19
C TRP A 293 14.62 38.35 15.85
N TYR A 294 13.91 38.23 14.72
CA TYR A 294 14.50 38.21 13.36
C TYR A 294 14.75 39.59 12.77
N ASP A 295 14.40 40.66 13.49
CA ASP A 295 14.66 42.02 13.08
C ASP A 295 16.13 42.34 13.34
N GLY A 296 16.96 42.08 12.33
CA GLY A 296 18.33 42.57 12.31
C GLY A 296 18.40 44.10 12.46
N ASN A 297 19.60 44.66 12.35
CA ASN A 297 19.85 46.10 12.58
C ASN A 297 19.12 47.07 11.64
N GLY A 298 18.33 46.58 10.67
CA GLY A 298 17.57 47.39 9.72
C GLY A 298 16.25 47.94 10.27
N GLY A 299 15.70 47.35 11.34
CA GLY A 299 14.35 47.65 11.84
C GLY A 299 13.26 47.21 10.85
N THR A 300 12.17 46.65 11.35
CA THR A 300 10.99 46.35 10.53
C THR A 300 9.79 47.09 11.10
N LYS A 301 8.83 47.38 10.23
CA LYS A 301 7.56 48.02 10.58
C LYS A 301 6.46 47.00 10.76
N ARG A 302 6.71 45.98 11.59
CA ARG A 302 5.75 44.92 11.85
C ARG A 302 4.74 45.40 12.88
N ASP A 303 3.66 45.96 12.38
CA ASP A 303 2.49 46.24 13.21
C ASP A 303 1.82 44.92 13.56
N THR A 304 1.42 44.78 14.82
CA THR A 304 0.83 43.55 15.34
C THR A 304 -0.50 43.83 15.99
N GLU A 305 -1.50 43.08 15.60
CA GLU A 305 -2.83 43.04 16.21
C GLU A 305 -3.08 41.67 16.83
N ILE A 306 -3.64 41.67 18.03
CA ILE A 306 -4.08 40.46 18.70
C ILE A 306 -5.55 40.61 19.03
N THR A 307 -6.37 39.75 18.42
CA THR A 307 -7.78 39.61 18.78
C THR A 307 -7.93 38.48 19.77
N ILE A 308 -8.62 38.77 20.87
CA ILE A 308 -8.83 37.89 22.00
C ILE A 308 -10.34 37.69 22.14
N ALA A 309 -10.83 36.48 21.91
CA ALA A 309 -12.24 36.15 22.07
C ALA A 309 -12.49 35.33 23.33
N ASN A 310 -13.72 35.40 23.85
CA ASN A 310 -14.12 34.90 25.16
C ASN A 310 -13.39 35.61 26.30
N ALA A 311 -13.22 36.94 26.19
CA ALA A 311 -12.61 37.76 27.21
C ALA A 311 -13.31 39.12 27.35
N VAL A 312 -13.29 39.68 28.56
CA VAL A 312 -13.80 41.02 28.87
C VAL A 312 -12.77 41.81 29.67
N LEU A 313 -12.75 43.13 29.49
CA LEU A 313 -11.85 44.02 30.21
C LEU A 313 -12.10 44.01 31.72
N ILE A 314 -11.06 44.35 32.49
CA ILE A 314 -11.13 44.57 33.94
C ILE A 314 -10.72 46.01 34.27
N ASN A 315 -10.87 46.43 35.54
CA ASN A 315 -10.34 47.69 36.07
C ASN A 315 -10.78 48.97 35.32
N ASP A 316 -12.01 49.00 34.82
CA ASP A 316 -12.60 50.14 34.10
C ASP A 316 -11.79 50.57 32.84
N TYR A 317 -10.98 49.67 32.27
CA TYR A 317 -10.33 49.91 30.98
C TYR A 317 -11.36 50.04 29.86
N GLU A 318 -11.07 50.90 28.89
CA GLU A 318 -11.90 51.13 27.72
C GLU A 318 -11.08 51.18 26.42
N GLU A 319 -11.78 51.21 25.29
CA GLU A 319 -11.15 51.39 23.98
C GLU A 319 -10.33 52.69 23.94
N GLY A 320 -9.10 52.61 23.43
CA GLY A 320 -8.15 53.73 23.37
C GLY A 320 -7.12 53.74 24.50
N ASP A 321 -7.33 52.98 25.58
CA ASP A 321 -6.40 52.92 26.70
C ASP A 321 -5.06 52.28 26.32
N SER A 322 -3.98 52.85 26.86
CA SER A 322 -2.62 52.30 26.73
C SER A 322 -2.23 51.51 27.97
N ILE A 323 -1.84 50.26 27.79
CA ILE A 323 -1.50 49.34 28.89
C ILE A 323 -0.07 48.85 28.74
N LYS A 324 0.65 48.79 29.87
CA LYS A 324 2.02 48.24 29.90
C LYS A 324 2.01 46.71 29.81
N GLU A 325 3.00 46.18 29.12
CA GLU A 325 3.29 44.74 29.06
C GLU A 325 3.27 44.08 30.45
N GLY A 326 2.72 42.87 30.52
CA GLY A 326 2.61 42.06 31.74
C GLY A 326 1.52 42.50 32.72
N LYS A 327 0.84 43.63 32.50
CA LYS A 327 -0.28 44.07 33.34
C LYS A 327 -1.55 43.29 33.03
N GLU A 328 -2.27 42.91 34.09
CA GLU A 328 -3.60 42.32 33.96
C GLU A 328 -4.58 43.36 33.38
N PHE A 329 -5.28 43.01 32.31
CA PHE A 329 -6.18 43.94 31.61
C PHE A 329 -7.53 43.34 31.20
N ALA A 330 -7.63 42.01 31.16
CA ALA A 330 -8.86 41.31 30.84
C ALA A 330 -9.00 40.04 31.69
N LYS A 331 -10.16 39.41 31.61
CA LYS A 331 -10.43 38.08 32.15
C LYS A 331 -11.25 37.25 31.16
N THR A 332 -11.04 35.94 31.16
CA THR A 332 -11.80 34.99 30.34
C THR A 332 -13.26 34.92 30.78
N THR A 333 -14.16 34.61 29.84
CA THR A 333 -15.60 34.47 30.12
C THR A 333 -16.11 33.03 30.00
N ALA A 334 -15.36 32.14 29.35
CA ALA A 334 -15.73 30.74 29.10
C ALA A 334 -14.62 29.77 29.52
N GLY A 335 -14.89 28.46 29.40
CA GLY A 335 -13.91 27.38 29.61
C GLY A 335 -12.80 27.29 28.54
N ASN A 336 -12.65 28.32 27.70
CA ASN A 336 -11.57 28.50 26.75
C ASN A 336 -11.46 29.97 26.33
N VAL A 337 -10.27 30.39 25.93
CA VAL A 337 -9.97 31.70 25.31
C VAL A 337 -9.39 31.49 23.92
N ASN A 338 -9.68 32.39 22.98
CA ASN A 338 -9.15 32.29 21.62
C ASN A 338 -8.18 33.43 21.36
N PHE A 339 -7.04 33.11 20.78
CA PHE A 339 -6.04 34.09 20.36
C PHE A 339 -5.85 34.03 18.85
N HIS A 340 -5.96 35.18 18.20
CA HIS A 340 -5.62 35.38 16.79
C HIS A 340 -4.59 36.49 16.72
N ILE A 341 -3.45 36.22 16.07
CA ILE A 341 -2.36 37.18 15.92
C ILE A 341 -2.19 37.51 14.44
N TYR A 342 -2.39 38.77 14.11
CA TYR A 342 -2.31 39.32 12.76
C TYR A 342 -1.12 40.28 12.69
N ILE A 343 -0.20 40.06 11.75
CA ILE A 343 1.06 40.80 11.68
C ILE A 343 1.22 41.39 10.28
N ASP A 344 1.62 42.65 10.18
CA ASP A 344 2.13 43.22 8.94
C ASP A 344 3.51 42.63 8.61
N THR A 345 3.59 41.95 7.47
CA THR A 345 4.79 41.22 7.02
C THR A 345 5.73 42.08 6.17
N ASP A 346 5.82 43.38 6.46
CA ASP A 346 6.81 44.33 5.91
C ASP A 346 6.81 44.37 4.37
N GLY A 347 5.65 44.75 3.81
CA GLY A 347 5.45 44.92 2.36
C GLY A 347 4.79 43.75 1.64
N TYR A 348 4.59 42.62 2.32
CA TYR A 348 3.77 41.49 1.82
C TYR A 348 2.31 41.55 2.29
N GLY A 349 1.98 42.55 3.11
CA GLY A 349 0.65 42.75 3.67
C GLY A 349 0.48 42.06 5.02
N TRP A 350 -0.76 42.01 5.49
CA TRP A 350 -1.09 41.45 6.78
C TRP A 350 -1.47 39.98 6.68
N ASP A 351 -0.91 39.15 7.55
CA ASP A 351 -1.23 37.72 7.60
C ASP A 351 -1.34 37.20 9.04
N TYR A 352 -2.12 36.13 9.21
CA TYR A 352 -2.28 35.45 10.48
C TYR A 352 -1.14 34.46 10.69
N ILE A 353 -0.63 34.42 11.91
CA ILE A 353 0.40 33.45 12.31
C ILE A 353 -0.08 32.57 13.45
N ASP A 354 0.52 31.38 13.61
CA ASP A 354 0.29 30.54 14.78
C ASP A 354 0.76 31.29 16.04
N PRO A 355 -0.15 31.63 16.98
CA PRO A 355 0.22 32.36 18.20
C PRO A 355 1.26 31.65 19.07
N ARG A 356 1.40 30.32 18.96
CA ARG A 356 2.44 29.53 19.67
C ARG A 356 3.86 29.83 19.23
N LEU A 357 4.03 30.50 18.09
CA LEU A 357 5.34 30.91 17.62
C LEU A 357 5.85 32.14 18.37
N VAL A 358 4.95 33.00 18.87
CA VAL A 358 5.33 34.32 19.38
C VAL A 358 5.01 34.57 20.86
N LEU A 359 4.04 33.86 21.46
CA LEU A 359 3.66 34.02 22.87
C LEU A 359 4.52 33.14 23.81
N TYR A 360 5.13 33.74 24.84
CA TYR A 360 5.95 33.06 25.86
C TYR A 360 6.14 33.84 27.17
#